data_AF-A0A7L2RYS5-F1
#
_entry.id   AF-A0A7L2RYS5-F1
#
_cell.length_a   1.000
_cell.length_b   1.000
_cell.length_c   1.000
_cell.angle_alpha   90.00
_cell.angle_beta   90.00
_cell.angle_gamma   90.00
#
_symmetry.space_group_name_H-M   'P 1'
#
loop_
_entity.id
_entity.type
_entity.pdbx_description
1 polymer ?
#
loop_
_entity_poly.entity_id
_entity_poly.type
_entity_poly.pdbx_seq_one_letter_code
_entity_poly.pdbx_strand_id
1 'polypeptide(L)'
;TALCWVPCQNGGSCAFPGRCACPPGWTGRACQTDVDECASQSHGCSQLCVNTAGSYHCTCRDGFTLAANDKECQPLVPVPDMDTFSQAGPSSEMKEEMNDLRSRVEALEQKLQLVLAPFHNLMPTAPEDVGTDPISRLSHSLQQLDRIDSLSEQISFLEERLETCKCLEKA
;
A
#
# COMPACT_ATOMS: atom_id res chain seq x y z
N THR A 1 -22.84 -20.41 46.08
CA THR A 1 -23.35 -20.25 44.70
C THR A 1 -22.91 -18.89 44.19
N ALA A 2 -22.20 -18.82 43.07
CA ALA A 2 -21.91 -17.55 42.42
C ALA A 2 -23.23 -17.01 41.83
N LEU A 3 -23.54 -15.74 42.13
CA LEU A 3 -24.78 -15.08 41.71
C LEU A 3 -24.43 -13.92 40.78
N CYS A 4 -25.09 -13.90 39.63
CA CYS A 4 -24.91 -12.87 38.61
C CYS A 4 -26.19 -12.05 38.53
N TRP A 5 -26.12 -10.77 38.92
CA TRP A 5 -27.27 -9.85 38.83
C TRP A 5 -27.72 -9.61 37.39
N VAL A 6 -26.77 -9.60 36.45
CA VAL A 6 -27.03 -9.60 35.01
C VAL A 6 -26.83 -11.03 34.52
N PRO A 7 -27.79 -11.62 33.78
CA PRO A 7 -27.63 -12.97 33.27
C PRO A 7 -26.48 -13.04 32.27
N CYS A 8 -25.69 -14.12 32.35
CA CYS A 8 -24.65 -14.40 31.37
C CYS A 8 -25.28 -14.71 30.01
N GLN A 9 -24.81 -14.04 28.96
CA GLN A 9 -25.25 -14.24 27.59
C GLN A 9 -24.39 -15.31 26.89
N ASN A 10 -24.79 -15.72 25.70
CA ASN A 10 -24.00 -16.58 24.79
C ASN A 10 -23.44 -17.86 25.42
N GLY A 11 -24.18 -18.48 26.35
CA GLY A 11 -23.77 -19.72 27.01
C GLY A 11 -22.77 -19.55 28.16
N GLY A 12 -22.51 -18.31 28.59
CA GLY A 12 -21.66 -18.02 29.75
C GLY A 12 -22.21 -18.57 31.07
N SER A 13 -21.30 -18.88 32.00
CA SER A 13 -21.64 -19.40 33.32
C SER A 13 -21.22 -18.45 34.44
N CYS A 14 -22.01 -18.33 35.49
CA CYS A 14 -21.67 -17.46 36.62
C CYS A 14 -20.53 -18.08 37.44
N ALA A 15 -19.30 -17.60 37.25
CA ALA A 15 -18.12 -18.12 37.94
C ALA A 15 -17.79 -17.31 39.21
N PHE A 16 -18.12 -16.02 39.23
CA PHE A 16 -17.87 -15.13 40.37
C PHE A 16 -19.07 -14.21 40.60
N PRO A 17 -19.23 -13.64 41.81
CA PRO A 17 -20.29 -12.67 42.09
C PRO A 17 -20.26 -11.51 41.07
N GLY A 18 -21.32 -11.37 40.28
CA GLY A 18 -21.45 -10.34 39.25
C GLY A 18 -20.50 -10.45 38.05
N ARG A 19 -19.81 -11.59 37.85
CA ARG A 19 -18.92 -11.80 36.70
C ARG A 19 -19.09 -13.21 36.11
N CYS A 20 -19.33 -13.25 34.80
CA CYS A 20 -19.45 -14.48 34.03
C CYS A 20 -18.08 -15.01 33.60
N ALA A 21 -17.96 -16.34 33.54
CA ALA A 21 -16.97 -17.03 32.72
C ALA A 21 -17.58 -17.25 31.34
N CYS A 22 -16.91 -16.72 30.32
CA CYS A 22 -17.39 -16.74 28.95
C CYS A 22 -16.84 -17.96 28.20
N PRO A 23 -17.63 -18.53 27.29
CA PRO A 23 -17.10 -19.50 26.35
C PRO A 23 -16.09 -18.84 25.39
N PRO A 24 -15.26 -19.63 24.68
CA PRO A 24 -14.39 -19.12 23.63
C PRO A 24 -15.16 -18.26 22.63
N GLY A 25 -14.51 -17.22 22.10
CA GLY A 25 -15.13 -16.26 21.17
C GLY A 25 -15.96 -15.15 21.84
N TRP A 26 -16.13 -15.15 23.17
CA TRP A 26 -16.90 -14.13 23.88
C TRP A 26 -16.12 -13.48 25.03
N THR A 27 -16.39 -12.20 25.26
CA THR A 27 -15.80 -11.38 26.32
C THR A 27 -16.82 -10.43 26.96
N GLY A 28 -16.36 -9.70 27.98
CA GLY A 28 -17.18 -8.78 28.77
C GLY A 28 -17.74 -9.40 30.06
N ARG A 29 -18.34 -8.56 30.90
CA ARG A 29 -18.83 -8.98 32.24
C ARG A 29 -19.96 -10.02 32.17
N ALA A 30 -20.81 -9.92 31.15
CA ALA A 30 -21.94 -10.79 30.91
C ALA A 30 -21.79 -11.60 29.59
N CYS A 31 -20.57 -11.71 29.04
CA CYS A 31 -20.30 -12.41 27.78
C CYS A 31 -21.06 -11.82 26.58
N GLN A 32 -21.34 -10.52 26.62
CA GLN A 32 -22.16 -9.82 25.64
C GLN A 32 -21.37 -9.32 24.43
N THR A 33 -20.04 -9.39 24.48
CA THR A 33 -19.16 -8.83 23.45
C THR A 33 -18.48 -9.97 22.71
N ASP A 34 -18.67 -10.00 21.40
CA ASP A 34 -17.98 -10.90 20.50
C ASP A 34 -16.48 -10.57 20.47
N VAL A 35 -15.63 -11.59 20.38
CA VAL A 35 -14.19 -11.41 20.19
C VAL A 35 -13.93 -11.48 18.70
N ASP A 36 -13.49 -10.37 18.10
CA ASP A 36 -13.09 -10.38 16.69
C ASP A 36 -11.70 -11.00 16.54
N GLU A 37 -11.64 -12.29 16.22
CA GLU A 37 -10.36 -12.98 16.04
C GLU A 37 -9.63 -12.52 14.76
N CYS A 38 -10.34 -11.95 13.79
CA CYS A 38 -9.76 -11.44 12.54
C CYS A 38 -9.07 -10.09 12.71
N ALA A 39 -9.40 -9.34 13.77
CA ALA A 39 -8.69 -8.10 14.12
C ALA A 39 -7.23 -8.37 14.57
N SER A 40 -6.87 -9.63 14.86
CA SER A 40 -5.49 -10.02 15.14
C SER A 40 -4.67 -10.17 13.87
N GLN A 41 -3.43 -9.67 13.87
CA GLN A 41 -2.47 -9.88 12.78
C GLN A 41 -2.15 -11.38 12.55
N SER A 42 -2.39 -12.23 13.55
CA SER A 42 -2.08 -13.66 13.55
C SER A 42 -3.34 -14.54 13.66
N HIS A 43 -4.41 -14.18 12.95
CA HIS A 43 -5.68 -14.92 12.92
C HIS A 43 -5.58 -16.34 12.32
N GLY A 44 -4.42 -16.74 11.77
CA GLY A 44 -4.15 -18.13 11.38
C GLY A 44 -4.80 -18.61 10.07
N CYS A 45 -5.44 -17.71 9.31
CA CYS A 45 -5.92 -17.99 7.95
C CYS A 45 -4.81 -17.69 6.94
N SER A 46 -4.65 -18.52 5.91
CA SER A 46 -3.64 -18.27 4.87
C SER A 46 -3.96 -17.06 3.99
N GLN A 47 -5.24 -16.70 3.83
CA GLN A 47 -5.67 -15.61 2.97
C GLN A 47 -6.65 -14.66 3.67
N LEU A 48 -7.95 -14.96 3.65
CA LEU A 48 -8.99 -14.07 4.19
C LEU A 48 -9.54 -14.66 5.49
N CYS A 49 -9.87 -13.78 6.43
CA CYS A 49 -10.52 -14.11 7.69
C CYS A 49 -11.88 -13.43 7.74
N VAL A 50 -12.92 -14.17 8.14
CA VAL A 50 -14.27 -13.66 8.31
C VAL A 50 -14.70 -13.89 9.75
N ASN A 51 -14.88 -12.80 10.48
CA ASN A 51 -15.35 -12.84 11.86
C ASN A 51 -16.85 -13.19 11.90
N THR A 52 -17.24 -13.98 12.89
CA THR A 52 -18.62 -14.41 13.12
C THR A 52 -18.93 -14.37 14.61
N ALA A 53 -20.21 -14.32 15.01
CA ALA A 53 -20.54 -14.26 16.43
C ALA A 53 -20.07 -15.53 17.18
N GLY A 54 -19.11 -15.37 18.07
CA GLY A 54 -18.49 -16.41 18.89
C GLY A 54 -17.41 -17.23 18.19
N SER A 55 -17.01 -16.87 16.96
CA SER A 55 -15.99 -17.61 16.21
C SER A 55 -15.51 -16.87 14.95
N TYR A 56 -14.67 -17.51 14.16
CA TYR A 56 -14.28 -17.02 12.84
C TYR A 56 -14.01 -18.20 11.91
N HIS A 57 -14.05 -17.94 10.61
CA HIS A 57 -13.64 -18.90 9.61
C HIS A 57 -12.78 -18.25 8.54
N CYS A 58 -11.97 -19.08 7.89
CA CYS A 58 -11.12 -18.64 6.81
C CYS A 58 -11.84 -18.79 5.48
N THR A 59 -11.58 -17.85 4.58
CA THR A 59 -12.06 -17.89 3.20
C THR A 59 -10.90 -17.63 2.26
N CYS A 60 -11.11 -17.97 0.98
CA CYS A 60 -10.09 -17.86 -0.05
C CYS A 60 -10.50 -16.84 -1.09
N ARG A 61 -9.50 -16.20 -1.71
CA ARG A 61 -9.70 -15.32 -2.85
C ARG A 61 -10.11 -16.14 -4.07
N ASP A 62 -10.63 -15.46 -5.08
CA ASP A 62 -11.00 -16.08 -6.35
C ASP A 62 -9.83 -16.88 -6.94
N GLY A 63 -10.13 -18.06 -7.48
CA GLY A 63 -9.13 -18.99 -7.98
C GLY A 63 -8.54 -19.94 -6.93
N PHE A 64 -9.03 -19.91 -5.68
CA PHE A 64 -8.60 -20.80 -4.60
C PHE A 64 -9.79 -21.47 -3.90
N THR A 65 -9.54 -22.63 -3.30
CA THR A 65 -10.45 -23.38 -2.43
C THR A 65 -9.86 -23.59 -1.05
N LEU A 66 -10.73 -23.58 -0.04
CA LEU A 66 -10.34 -23.87 1.33
C LEU A 66 -9.95 -25.35 1.47
N ALA A 67 -8.77 -25.58 2.03
CA ALA A 67 -8.25 -26.92 2.31
C ALA A 67 -8.99 -27.57 3.48
N ALA A 68 -8.80 -28.89 3.65
CA ALA A 68 -9.46 -29.68 4.70
C ALA A 68 -9.08 -29.30 6.14
N ASN A 69 -8.07 -28.44 6.33
CA ASN A 69 -7.71 -27.89 7.65
C ASN A 69 -8.46 -26.60 7.99
N ASP A 70 -9.39 -26.14 7.14
CA ASP A 70 -10.19 -24.92 7.28
C ASP A 70 -9.37 -23.62 7.44
N LYS A 71 -8.07 -23.66 7.13
CA LYS A 71 -7.14 -22.53 7.32
C LYS A 71 -6.35 -22.18 6.05
N GLU A 72 -5.97 -23.18 5.26
CA GLU A 72 -5.15 -23.00 4.07
C GLU A 72 -6.00 -22.91 2.80
N CYS A 73 -5.51 -22.16 1.82
CA CYS A 73 -6.14 -21.99 0.52
C CYS A 73 -5.27 -22.63 -0.57
N GLN A 74 -5.84 -23.60 -1.27
CA GLN A 74 -5.21 -24.29 -2.39
C GLN A 74 -5.73 -23.73 -3.71
N PRO A 75 -4.89 -23.53 -4.72
CA PRO A 75 -5.33 -23.02 -6.00
C PRO A 75 -6.25 -24.04 -6.69
N LEU A 76 -7.35 -23.56 -7.26
CA LEU A 76 -8.34 -24.38 -7.97
C LEU A 76 -7.78 -25.03 -9.23
N VAL A 77 -6.82 -24.35 -9.87
CA VAL A 77 -6.04 -24.85 -10.98
C VAL A 77 -4.63 -25.07 -10.43
N PRO A 78 -4.03 -26.26 -10.60
CA PRO A 78 -2.62 -26.45 -10.28
C PRO A 78 -1.85 -25.33 -10.97
N VAL A 79 -1.14 -24.51 -10.18
CA VAL A 79 -0.20 -23.56 -10.76
C VAL A 79 0.71 -24.44 -11.62
N PRO A 80 0.79 -24.25 -12.95
CA PRO A 80 1.67 -25.07 -13.76
C PRO A 80 3.05 -24.96 -13.09
N ASP A 81 3.61 -26.13 -12.74
CA ASP A 81 4.88 -26.18 -12.02
C ASP A 81 5.85 -25.20 -12.68
N MET A 82 6.62 -24.48 -11.87
CA MET A 82 7.61 -23.51 -12.37
C MET A 82 8.61 -24.13 -13.36
N ASP A 83 8.64 -25.47 -13.51
CA ASP A 83 9.38 -26.20 -14.54
C ASP A 83 8.73 -26.19 -15.95
N THR A 84 7.43 -25.89 -16.09
CA THR A 84 6.72 -25.93 -17.38
C THR A 84 6.58 -24.55 -18.04
N PHE A 85 6.92 -23.46 -17.34
CA PHE A 85 6.81 -22.08 -17.86
C PHE A 85 7.88 -21.73 -18.92
N SER A 86 8.79 -22.67 -19.24
CA SER A 86 9.75 -22.48 -20.34
C SER A 86 9.14 -22.66 -21.74
N GLN A 87 7.87 -23.06 -21.88
CA GLN A 87 7.27 -23.32 -23.20
C GLN A 87 5.95 -22.59 -23.51
N ALA A 88 5.42 -21.78 -22.60
CA ALA A 88 4.42 -20.78 -22.95
C ALA A 88 4.97 -19.39 -22.59
N GLY A 89 5.90 -18.91 -23.41
CA GLY A 89 6.26 -17.50 -23.38
C GLY A 89 5.02 -16.63 -23.64
N PRO A 90 5.06 -15.32 -23.30
CA PRO A 90 3.93 -14.44 -23.56
C PRO A 90 3.48 -14.59 -25.01
N SER A 91 2.16 -14.66 -25.24
CA SER A 91 1.57 -14.75 -26.58
C SER A 91 2.27 -13.72 -27.47
N SER A 92 2.54 -14.08 -28.73
CA SER A 92 3.27 -13.23 -29.67
C SER A 92 2.76 -11.79 -29.68
N GLU A 93 1.46 -11.61 -29.48
CA GLU A 93 0.77 -10.32 -29.38
C GLU A 93 1.24 -9.47 -28.17
N MET A 94 1.40 -10.06 -26.98
CA MET A 94 1.76 -9.30 -25.77
C MET A 94 3.26 -8.94 -25.70
N LYS A 95 4.12 -9.71 -26.39
CA LYS A 95 5.53 -9.34 -26.57
C LYS A 95 5.70 -8.17 -27.53
N GLU A 96 4.87 -8.09 -28.55
CA GLU A 96 4.94 -7.05 -29.57
C GLU A 96 4.50 -5.70 -29.01
N GLU A 97 3.41 -5.68 -28.22
CA GLU A 97 2.96 -4.48 -27.49
C GLU A 97 4.00 -3.97 -26.49
N MET A 98 4.65 -4.86 -25.73
CA MET A 98 5.69 -4.48 -24.78
C MET A 98 6.95 -3.93 -25.46
N ASN A 99 7.29 -4.46 -26.64
CA ASN A 99 8.39 -3.93 -27.45
C ASN A 99 8.05 -2.55 -28.05
N ASP A 100 6.83 -2.32 -28.52
CA ASP A 100 6.38 -1.01 -28.98
C ASP A 100 6.44 0.04 -27.85
N LEU A 101 5.91 -0.29 -26.67
CA LEU A 101 5.97 0.60 -25.51
C LEU A 101 7.41 0.93 -25.13
N ARG A 102 8.30 -0.08 -25.12
CA ARG A 102 9.71 0.13 -24.82
C ARG A 102 10.37 1.08 -25.81
N SER A 103 10.15 0.89 -27.11
CA SER A 103 10.70 1.79 -28.14
C SER A 103 10.17 3.22 -28.01
N ARG A 104 8.92 3.39 -27.58
CA ARG A 104 8.34 4.71 -27.32
C ARG A 104 8.94 5.39 -26.09
N VAL A 105 9.23 4.63 -25.02
CA VAL A 105 9.93 5.12 -23.83
C VAL A 105 11.35 5.55 -24.19
N GLU A 106 12.10 4.71 -24.91
CA GLU A 106 13.47 5.03 -25.35
C GLU A 106 13.50 6.29 -26.23
N ALA A 107 12.51 6.48 -27.11
CA ALA A 107 12.39 7.69 -27.92
C ALA A 107 12.03 8.94 -27.11
N LEU A 108 11.21 8.81 -26.06
CA LEU A 108 10.90 9.90 -25.14
C LEU A 108 12.12 10.30 -24.31
N GLU A 109 12.91 9.33 -23.85
CA GLU A 109 14.17 9.58 -23.14
C GLU A 109 15.19 10.33 -24.00
N GLN A 110 15.35 9.93 -25.27
CA GLN A 110 16.24 10.64 -26.20
C GLN A 110 15.76 12.08 -26.47
N LYS A 111 14.45 12.29 -26.61
CA LYS A 111 13.87 13.63 -26.77
C LYS A 111 14.09 14.48 -25.52
N LEU A 112 13.93 13.89 -24.33
CA LEU A 112 14.20 14.57 -23.06
C LEU A 112 15.69 14.93 -22.93
N GLN A 113 16.61 14.05 -23.29
CA GLN A 113 18.05 14.34 -23.31
C GLN A 113 18.40 15.50 -24.25
N LEU A 114 17.77 15.60 -25.41
CA LEU A 114 17.97 16.73 -26.34
C LEU A 114 17.44 18.05 -25.79
N VAL A 115 16.31 18.03 -25.07
CA VAL A 115 15.76 19.22 -24.39
C VAL A 115 16.64 19.66 -23.21
N LEU A 116 17.25 18.69 -22.51
CA LEU A 116 18.12 18.94 -21.37
C LEU A 116 19.59 19.20 -21.77
N ALA A 117 20.02 18.87 -22.98
CA ALA A 117 21.40 19.06 -23.45
C ALA A 117 21.91 20.51 -23.39
N PRO A 118 21.11 21.55 -23.70
CA PRO A 118 21.50 22.94 -23.52
C PRO A 118 21.71 23.32 -22.04
N PHE A 119 20.98 22.68 -21.12
CA PHE A 119 21.07 22.93 -19.68
C PHE A 119 22.25 22.19 -19.00
N HIS A 120 22.76 21.11 -19.60
CA HIS A 120 23.96 20.42 -19.12
C HIS A 120 25.24 21.28 -19.21
N ASN A 121 25.25 22.33 -20.03
CA ASN A 121 26.35 23.30 -20.09
C ASN A 121 26.21 24.46 -19.08
N LEU A 122 25.06 24.57 -18.41
CA LEU A 122 24.76 25.59 -17.39
C LEU A 122 24.81 25.04 -15.97
N MET A 123 24.86 23.71 -15.82
CA MET A 123 25.14 23.02 -14.56
C MET A 123 26.54 22.43 -14.67
N PRO A 124 27.59 23.08 -14.12
CA PRO A 124 28.87 22.41 -13.95
C PRO A 124 28.62 21.13 -13.17
N THR A 125 29.08 19.98 -13.69
CA THR A 125 29.33 18.84 -12.83
C THR A 125 30.16 19.35 -11.66
N ALA A 126 29.57 19.30 -10.46
CA ALA A 126 30.22 19.78 -9.25
C ALA A 126 31.63 19.18 -9.15
N PRO A 127 32.60 19.94 -8.61
CA PRO A 127 33.98 19.50 -8.54
C PRO A 127 34.09 18.15 -7.84
N GLU A 128 35.00 17.31 -8.33
CA GLU A 128 35.45 16.08 -7.69
C GLU A 128 36.12 16.40 -6.34
N ASP A 129 35.32 16.74 -5.32
CA ASP A 129 35.67 16.59 -3.89
C ASP A 129 34.45 16.95 -3.00
N VAL A 130 33.43 16.08 -2.95
CA VAL A 130 32.40 16.13 -1.91
C VAL A 130 32.30 14.74 -1.28
N GLY A 131 32.67 14.70 -0.01
CA GLY A 131 32.90 13.52 0.81
C GLY A 131 31.84 12.41 0.71
N THR A 132 32.34 11.20 0.94
CA THR A 132 31.73 9.87 0.81
C THR A 132 30.52 9.57 1.70
N ASP A 133 29.81 10.57 2.23
CA ASP A 133 28.66 10.34 3.11
C ASP A 133 27.31 10.50 2.38
N PRO A 134 26.47 9.44 2.29
CA PRO A 134 25.17 9.50 1.62
C PRO A 134 24.19 10.49 2.27
N ILE A 135 24.37 10.84 3.54
CA ILE A 135 23.56 11.80 4.28
C ILE A 135 23.81 13.24 3.80
N SER A 136 25.05 13.58 3.45
CA SER A 136 25.37 14.93 2.94
C SER A 136 24.78 15.15 1.54
N ARG A 137 24.74 14.10 0.71
CA ARG A 137 24.06 14.10 -0.59
C ARG A 137 22.55 14.30 -0.46
N LEU A 138 21.90 13.58 0.45
CA LEU A 138 20.48 13.74 0.74
C LEU A 138 20.16 15.15 1.27
N SER A 139 21.00 15.68 2.16
CA SER A 139 20.87 17.05 2.67
C SER A 139 20.98 18.09 1.54
N HIS A 140 21.96 17.93 0.66
CA HIS A 140 22.13 18.82 -0.49
C HIS A 140 20.97 18.71 -1.49
N SER A 141 20.49 17.49 -1.77
CA SER A 141 19.31 17.29 -2.64
C SER A 141 18.04 17.87 -2.05
N LEU A 142 17.82 17.75 -0.73
CA LEU A 142 16.70 18.38 -0.03
C LEU A 142 16.80 19.90 -0.06
N GLN A 143 18.00 20.45 0.11
CA GLN A 143 18.22 21.89 0.06
C GLN A 143 18.04 22.48 -1.35
N GLN A 144 18.26 21.68 -2.40
CA GLN A 144 17.92 22.06 -3.78
C GLN A 144 16.40 22.03 -4.03
N LEU A 145 15.66 21.09 -3.42
CA LEU A 145 14.20 21.01 -3.50
C LEU A 145 13.51 22.19 -2.80
N ASP A 146 13.95 22.56 -1.59
CA ASP A 146 13.41 23.74 -0.87
C ASP A 146 13.57 25.04 -1.67
N ARG A 147 14.67 25.14 -2.45
CA ARG A 147 14.92 26.31 -3.31
C ARG A 147 14.01 26.33 -4.54
N ILE A 148 13.62 25.16 -5.06
CA ILE A 148 12.67 25.04 -6.16
C ILE A 148 11.26 25.43 -5.71
N ASP A 149 10.83 25.00 -4.54
CA ASP A 149 9.52 25.38 -3.99
C ASP A 149 9.43 26.88 -3.74
N SER A 150 10.49 27.48 -3.18
CA SER A 150 10.55 28.94 -2.97
C SER A 150 10.53 29.74 -4.28
N LEU A 151 11.11 29.20 -5.36
CA LEU A 151 11.06 29.83 -6.68
C LEU A 151 9.67 29.68 -7.32
N SER A 152 9.00 28.53 -7.13
CA SER A 152 7.63 28.32 -7.60
C SER A 152 6.66 29.32 -6.96
N GLU A 153 6.77 29.56 -5.65
CA GLU A 153 5.94 30.54 -4.95
C GLU A 153 6.18 31.97 -5.45
N GLN A 154 7.45 32.33 -5.71
CA GLN A 154 7.79 33.64 -6.26
C GLN A 154 7.26 33.83 -7.69
N ILE A 155 7.28 32.79 -8.51
CA ILE A 155 6.72 32.82 -9.86
C ILE A 155 5.20 33.00 -9.81
N SER A 156 4.49 32.22 -8.98
CA SER A 156 3.03 32.37 -8.81
C SER A 156 2.63 33.77 -8.34
N PHE A 157 3.40 34.36 -7.42
CA PHE A 157 3.17 35.74 -6.97
C PHE A 157 3.41 36.78 -8.06
N LEU A 158 4.43 36.57 -8.90
CA LEU A 158 4.69 37.46 -10.05
C LEU A 158 3.62 37.33 -11.14
N GLU A 159 3.09 36.13 -11.38
CA GLU A 159 1.99 35.90 -12.31
C GLU A 159 0.70 36.62 -11.86
N GLU A 160 0.35 36.54 -10.58
CA GLU A 160 -0.81 37.26 -10.01
C GLU A 160 -0.66 38.79 -10.14
N ARG A 161 0.56 39.30 -9.93
CA ARG A 161 0.86 40.73 -10.11
C ARG A 161 0.88 41.17 -11.58
N LEU A 162 1.29 40.30 -12.49
CA LEU A 162 1.24 40.58 -13.92
C LEU A 162 -0.21 40.65 -14.41
N GLU A 163 -1.09 39.78 -13.89
CA GLU A 163 -2.50 39.75 -14.25
C GLU A 163 -3.26 40.97 -13.73
N THR A 164 -2.92 41.46 -12.52
CA THR A 164 -3.46 42.72 -11.98
C THR A 164 -2.93 43.96 -12.72
N CYS A 165 -1.68 43.94 -13.22
CA CYS A 165 -1.18 45.00 -14.10
C CYS A 165 -1.93 45.07 -15.44
N LYS A 166 -2.34 43.94 -16.03
CA LYS A 166 -3.13 43.92 -17.28
C LYS A 166 -4.51 44.58 -17.13
N CYS A 167 -5.07 44.65 -15.92
CA CYS A 167 -6.31 45.36 -15.64
C CYS A 167 -6.15 46.90 -15.64
N LEU A 168 -4.96 47.43 -15.38
CA LEU A 168 -4.70 48.88 -15.38
C LEU A 168 -4.50 49.47 -16.78
N GLU A 169 -4.19 48.64 -17.79
CA GLU A 169 -4.08 49.10 -19.19
C GLU A 169 -5.42 49.15 -19.94
N LYS A 170 -6.52 48.66 -19.33
CA LYS A 170 -7.86 48.61 -19.94
C LYS A 170 -8.89 49.55 -19.30
N ALA A 171 -8.45 50.50 -18.47
CA ALA A 171 -9.31 51.53 -17.87
C ALA A 171 -9.07 52.90 -18.52
#